data_AF-F4H4X9-F1
#
_entry.id   AF-F4H4X9-F1
#
_cell.length_a   1.000
_cell.length_b   1.000
_cell.length_c   1.000
_cell.angle_alpha   90.00
_cell.angle_beta   90.00
_cell.angle_gamma   90.00
#
_symmetry.space_group_name_H-M   'P 1'
#
loop_
_entity.id
_entity.type
_entity.pdbx_description
1 polymer ?
#
loop_
_entity_poly.entity_id
_entity_poly.type
_entity_poly.pdbx_seq_one_letter_code
_entity_poly.pdbx_strand_id
1 'polypeptide(L)' 'MSYPVIAPRDEDRSESAGRVVGTFFAFLSFAAGIALFAVSFTGEDWTRWTFVGAILAVTLAFAIPTTILPALEGD' A
#
# COMPACT_ATOMS: atom_id res chain seq x y z
N MET A 1 18.62 37.64 -22.54
CA MET A 1 18.53 36.17 -22.57
C MET A 1 17.71 35.75 -21.36
N SER A 2 16.39 35.60 -21.52
CA SER A 2 15.53 35.07 -20.45
C SER A 2 15.73 33.56 -20.41
N TYR A 3 16.46 33.06 -19.42
CA TYR A 3 16.48 31.64 -19.14
C TYR A 3 15.04 31.23 -18.79
N PRO A 4 14.48 30.18 -19.41
CA PRO A 4 13.26 29.60 -18.92
C PRO A 4 13.58 29.04 -17.53
N VAL A 5 13.06 29.70 -16.49
CA VAL A 5 13.06 29.17 -15.13
C VAL A 5 12.13 27.95 -15.19
N ILE A 6 12.72 26.76 -15.24
CA ILE A 6 11.99 25.51 -15.02
C ILE A 6 11.61 25.54 -13.54
N ALA A 7 10.48 26.17 -13.22
CA ALA A 7 9.85 25.98 -11.93
C ALA A 7 9.54 24.48 -11.82
N PRO A 8 9.96 23.80 -10.74
CA PRO A 8 9.52 22.44 -10.49
C PRO A 8 7.99 22.45 -10.55
N ARG A 9 7.42 21.69 -11.48
CA ARG A 9 5.96 21.56 -11.57
C ARG A 9 5.51 20.93 -10.26
N ASP A 10 4.63 21.59 -9.51
CA ASP A 10 4.04 21.03 -8.29
C ASP A 10 3.37 19.66 -8.54
N GLU A 11 2.98 19.40 -9.79
CA GLU A 11 2.49 18.12 -10.32
C GLU A 11 3.48 16.96 -10.05
N ASP A 12 4.78 17.14 -10.31
CA ASP A 12 5.81 16.09 -10.13
C ASP A 12 5.98 15.70 -8.64
N ARG A 13 5.75 16.66 -7.73
CA ARG A 13 5.88 16.44 -6.29
C ARG A 13 4.67 15.72 -5.71
N SER A 14 3.47 16.02 -6.22
CA SER A 14 2.21 15.39 -5.81
C SER A 14 2.17 13.91 -6.23
N GLU A 15 2.59 13.60 -7.46
CA GLU A 15 2.67 12.22 -7.99
C GLU A 15 3.64 11.36 -7.15
N SER A 16 4.82 11.91 -6.85
CA SER A 16 5.82 11.25 -5.99
C SER A 16 5.29 10.98 -4.57
N ALA A 17 4.55 11.93 -3.99
CA ALA A 17 3.97 11.76 -2.66
C ALA A 17 2.91 10.65 -2.64
N GLY A 18 2.05 10.55 -3.67
CA GLY A 18 1.04 9.49 -3.81
C GLY A 18 1.66 8.10 -3.86
N ARG A 19 2.73 7.94 -4.65
CA ARG A 19 3.45 6.66 -4.77
C ARG A 19 4.14 6.24 -3.46
N VAL A 20 4.71 7.20 -2.71
CA VAL A 20 5.33 6.92 -1.41
C VAL A 20 4.29 6.49 -0.38
N VAL A 21 3.15 7.17 -0.32
CA VAL A 21 2.05 6.83 0.59
C VAL A 21 1.48 5.44 0.26
N GLY A 22 1.25 5.13 -1.03
CA GLY A 22 0.77 3.81 -1.44
C GLY A 22 1.74 2.69 -1.06
N THR A 23 3.05 2.92 -1.25
CA THR A 23 4.09 1.95 -0.84
C THR A 23 4.10 1.75 0.68
N PHE A 24 3.90 2.82 1.47
CA PHE A 24 3.81 2.71 2.93
C PHE A 24 2.58 1.91 3.38
N PHE A 25 1.41 2.15 2.77
CA PHE A 25 0.22 1.36 3.05
C PHE A 25 0.37 -0.11 2.68
N ALA A 26 0.99 -0.39 1.52
CA ALA A 26 1.32 -1.75 1.11
C ALA A 26 2.18 -2.47 2.16
N PHE A 27 3.23 -1.79 2.66
CA PHE A 27 4.08 -2.33 3.70
C PHE A 27 3.33 -2.58 5.01
N LEU A 28 2.49 -1.64 5.45
CA LEU A 28 1.66 -1.81 6.64
C LEU A 28 0.68 -2.97 6.51
N SER A 29 0.01 -3.12 5.37
CA SER A 29 -0.89 -4.24 5.10
C SER A 29 -0.14 -5.58 5.15
N PHE A 30 1.08 -5.64 4.61
CA PHE A 30 1.90 -6.84 4.67
C PHE A 30 2.30 -7.19 6.12
N ALA A 31 2.78 -6.22 6.88
CA ALA A 31 3.15 -6.41 8.29
C ALA A 31 1.95 -6.85 9.14
N ALA A 32 0.79 -6.24 8.93
CA ALA A 32 -0.47 -6.62 9.58
C ALA A 32 -0.88 -8.06 9.21
N GLY A 33 -0.69 -8.46 7.96
CA GLY A 33 -0.94 -9.83 7.51
C GLY A 33 -0.05 -10.86 8.21
N ILE A 34 1.24 -10.57 8.38
CA ILE A 34 2.16 -11.44 9.14
C ILE A 34 1.73 -11.52 10.61
N ALA A 35 1.37 -10.40 11.23
CA ALA A 35 0.88 -10.39 12.61
C ALA A 35 -0.41 -11.23 12.77
N LEU A 36 -1.36 -11.09 11.83
CA LEU A 36 -2.58 -11.89 11.82
C LEU A 36 -2.30 -13.38 11.62
N PHE A 37 -1.31 -13.76 10.80
CA PHE A 37 -0.88 -15.15 10.69
C PHE A 37 -0.37 -15.67 12.02
N ALA A 38 0.52 -14.92 12.69
CA ALA A 38 1.05 -15.31 14.00
C ALA A 38 -0.08 -15.51 15.02
N VAL A 39 -1.06 -14.60 15.06
CA VAL A 39 -2.25 -14.71 15.92
C VAL A 39 -3.12 -15.91 15.50
N SER A 40 -3.23 -16.24 14.22
CA SER A 40 -4.05 -17.39 13.80
C SER A 40 -3.58 -18.72 14.42
N PHE A 41 -2.29 -18.84 14.73
CA PHE A 41 -1.74 -20.07 15.31
C PHE A 41 -1.83 -20.16 16.85
N THR A 42 -2.39 -19.15 17.54
CA THR A 42 -2.50 -19.17 19.01
C THR A 42 -3.63 -20.05 19.54
N GLY A 43 -4.49 -20.59 18.66
CA GLY A 43 -5.53 -21.57 19.02
C GLY A 43 -6.82 -20.99 19.61
N GLU A 44 -7.04 -19.68 19.45
CA GLU A 44 -8.26 -19.00 19.88
C GLU A 44 -9.44 -19.28 18.93
N ASP A 45 -10.69 -19.13 19.40
CA ASP A 45 -11.91 -19.43 18.62
C ASP A 45 -11.98 -18.67 17.27
N TRP A 46 -11.21 -17.58 17.15
CA TRP A 46 -11.15 -16.70 15.98
C TRP A 46 -10.06 -17.06 14.97
N THR A 47 -9.32 -18.15 15.16
CA THR A 47 -8.22 -18.61 14.28
C THR A 47 -8.59 -18.64 12.79
N ARG A 48 -9.80 -19.07 12.43
CA ARG A 48 -10.22 -19.14 11.02
C ARG A 48 -10.33 -17.75 10.39
N TRP A 49 -10.86 -16.80 11.15
CA TRP A 49 -11.05 -15.43 10.68
C TRP A 49 -9.75 -14.65 10.64
N THR A 50 -8.85 -14.85 11.61
CA THR A 50 -7.51 -14.23 11.58
C THR A 50 -6.66 -14.80 10.44
N PHE A 51 -6.79 -16.09 10.12
CA PHE A 51 -6.12 -16.69 8.96
C PHE A 51 -6.62 -16.12 7.62
N VAL A 52 -7.94 -16.01 7.44
CA VAL A 52 -8.53 -15.37 6.24
C VAL A 52 -8.15 -13.90 6.16
N GLY A 53 -8.19 -13.18 7.29
CA GLY A 53 -7.77 -11.78 7.39
C GLY A 53 -6.29 -11.60 7.03
N ALA A 54 -5.43 -12.52 7.44
CA ALA A 54 -4.01 -12.50 7.09
C ALA A 54 -3.79 -12.62 5.58
N ILE A 55 -4.49 -13.56 4.92
CA ILE A 55 -4.43 -13.71 3.46
C ILE A 55 -4.88 -12.42 2.78
N LEU A 56 -6.03 -11.88 3.17
CA LEU A 56 -6.55 -10.65 2.58
C LEU A 56 -5.59 -9.47 2.76
N ALA A 57 -4.99 -9.31 3.94
CA ALA A 57 -4.03 -8.25 4.22
C ALA A 57 -2.76 -8.38 3.36
N VAL A 58 -2.23 -9.60 3.21
CA VAL A 58 -1.08 -9.86 2.32
C VAL A 58 -1.44 -9.63 0.86
N THR A 59 -2.59 -10.12 0.40
CA THR A 59 -3.06 -9.86 -0.97
C THR A 59 -3.20 -8.36 -1.24
N LEU A 60 -3.77 -7.62 -0.29
CA LEU A 60 -3.93 -6.16 -0.40
C LEU A 60 -2.58 -5.45 -0.50
N ALA A 61 -1.57 -5.92 0.24
CA ALA A 61 -0.22 -5.35 0.18
C ALA A 61 0.37 -5.38 -1.24
N PHE A 62 0.09 -6.42 -2.02
CA PHE A 62 0.52 -6.48 -3.42
C PHE A 62 -0.44 -5.72 -4.34
N ALA A 63 -1.74 -5.79 -4.09
CA ALA A 63 -2.74 -5.11 -4.92
C ALA A 63 -2.62 -3.57 -4.89
N ILE A 64 -2.15 -2.99 -3.77
CA ILE A 64 -1.98 -1.53 -3.63
C ILE A 64 -1.04 -0.95 -4.71
N PRO A 65 0.23 -1.38 -4.82
CA PRO A 65 1.15 -0.85 -5.83
C PRO A 65 0.85 -1.37 -7.25
N THR A 66 0.30 -2.57 -7.41
CA THR A 66 0.11 -3.17 -8.75
C THR A 66 -1.18 -2.77 -9.44
N THR A 67 -2.22 -2.45 -8.67
CA THR A 67 -3.59 -2.31 -9.19
C THR A 67 -4.26 -1.03 -8.71
N ILE A 68 -4.19 -0.73 -7.40
CA ILE A 68 -4.91 0.42 -6.84
C ILE A 68 -4.23 1.73 -7.23
N LEU A 69 -2.92 1.88 -7.00
CA LEU A 69 -2.19 3.10 -7.38
C LEU A 69 -2.32 3.42 -8.88
N PRO A 70 -2.06 2.47 -9.81
CA PRO A 70 -2.26 2.72 -11.24
C PRO A 70 -3.72 3.10 -11.61
N ALA A 71 -4.72 2.56 -10.91
CA ALA A 71 -6.11 2.89 -11.16
C ALA A 71 -6.52 4.27 -10.60
N LEU A 72 -5.83 4.76 -9.58
CA LEU A 72 -6.03 6.10 -9.01
C LEU A 72 -5.23 7.18 -9.76
N GLU A 73 -4.13 6.80 -10.41
CA GLU A 73 -3.34 7.64 -11.31
C GLU A 73 -3.98 7.74 -12.72
N GLY A 74 -5.03 6.95 -13.00
CA GLY A 74 -5.73 6.89 -14.29
C GLY A 74 -6.86 7.91 -14.44
N ASP A 75 -6.48 9.16 -14.71
CA ASP A 75 -7.05 10.15 -15.66
C ASP A 75 -6.32 11.50 -15.47
#